data_AF-A0A255DC84-F1
#
_entry.id   AF-A0A255DC84-F1
#
_cell.length_a   1.000
_cell.length_b   1.000
_cell.length_c   1.000
_cell.angle_alpha   90.00
_cell.angle_beta   90.00
_cell.angle_gamma   90.00
#
_symmetry.space_group_name_H-M   'P 1'
#
loop_
_entity.id
_entity.type
_entity.pdbx_description
1 polymer ?
#
loop_
_entity_poly.entity_id
_entity_poly.type
_entity_poly.pdbx_seq_one_letter_code
_entity_poly.pdbx_strand_id
1 'polypeptide(L)'
;MVNRPYPGNAGAWWPCVPRPRAIVTVYEQDAHMTKRQIELFMWGFQNSFQGAVESKVHQALQVLGLTVEPTVFLVGLLSEGGTRHPLCVQPENGPVAPADFDALEGRAAELLADDLDSSADFGAAWITERKHRAARHRAYQGAISEVLEAKLGLRFSTGSPVNVDQHLVFTAVGLPATTFDDAPHLGSDLAADRYPVTRSLVEGVVNAVLDLSTSELHKPNPGADLDFDASPAGLTKAAGIALTNSAVLLAGSHGSGLFDSLNALTNTRYERRVGVGSLLLALRDAPYVDRAITFVKPVSIRDTRTLRKVLETSSRDGASLLTDGRDVYGLGRLRPDYPATSESVFDVLVTGDGAWELHHGDVALARVEFGAPRLPAQQLQRDRLDQVCTQVLGEYDGDALWVLANASKGAEHGTMLVISQRAADEAKRLSSQAIPIETAALDTSLFAKVTGIDGSVLVDPSGDCHAIGVILDGTATTAGDRSRGARYNSAVKYLASTDTPTVILLVSEDGMINLLPKPSE
;
A
#
# COMPACT_ATOMS: atom_id res chain seq x y z
N MET A 1 -58.64 -27.88 42.31
CA MET A 1 -59.21 -28.23 43.62
C MET A 1 -58.26 -29.17 44.33
N VAL A 2 -57.97 -28.90 45.61
CA VAL A 2 -57.21 -29.72 46.60
C VAL A 2 -55.69 -29.84 46.31
N ASN A 3 -54.71 -29.26 47.00
CA ASN A 3 -54.42 -28.86 48.39
C ASN A 3 -53.83 -29.98 49.30
N ARG A 4 -52.47 -30.04 49.34
CA ARG A 4 -51.54 -30.27 50.49
C ARG A 4 -51.54 -31.65 51.24
N PRO A 5 -50.59 -31.97 52.18
CA PRO A 5 -49.31 -31.34 52.64
C PRO A 5 -48.12 -32.31 53.04
N TYR A 6 -47.01 -31.70 53.53
CA TYR A 6 -45.97 -32.14 54.52
C TYR A 6 -44.64 -32.79 54.05
N PRO A 7 -43.56 -32.79 54.88
CA PRO A 7 -42.91 -31.73 55.71
C PRO A 7 -41.44 -31.51 55.25
N GLY A 8 -40.76 -30.37 55.47
CA GLY A 8 -40.27 -29.89 56.75
C GLY A 8 -38.99 -30.63 57.20
N ASN A 9 -37.81 -30.14 56.81
CA ASN A 9 -36.58 -30.38 57.58
C ASN A 9 -35.63 -29.18 57.50
N ALA A 10 -35.09 -28.83 58.65
CA ALA A 10 -34.47 -27.56 58.97
C ALA A 10 -32.95 -27.56 58.75
N GLY A 11 -32.41 -26.37 58.46
CA GLY A 11 -31.21 -25.85 59.13
C GLY A 11 -29.85 -26.18 58.53
N ALA A 12 -29.33 -25.27 57.70
CA ALA A 12 -27.91 -24.89 57.73
C ALA A 12 -27.75 -23.49 57.13
N TRP A 13 -27.58 -22.50 58.01
CA TRP A 13 -27.20 -21.14 57.66
C TRP A 13 -25.68 -21.08 57.50
N TRP A 14 -25.19 -20.67 56.33
CA TRP A 14 -23.84 -20.14 56.13
C TRP A 14 -23.93 -18.78 55.40
N PRO A 15 -23.12 -17.78 55.79
CA PRO A 15 -23.31 -16.39 55.43
C PRO A 15 -22.90 -16.11 53.98
N CYS A 16 -23.62 -15.17 53.35
CA CYS A 16 -23.26 -14.58 52.06
C CYS A 16 -21.81 -14.07 52.08
N VAL A 17 -20.95 -14.73 51.31
CA VAL A 17 -19.62 -14.23 50.97
C VAL A 17 -19.80 -13.03 50.01
N PRO A 18 -19.28 -11.84 50.32
CA PRO A 18 -19.34 -10.71 49.41
C PRO A 18 -18.46 -10.98 48.18
N ARG A 19 -19.01 -10.76 46.98
CA ARG A 19 -18.23 -10.81 45.73
C ARG A 19 -17.09 -9.79 45.80
N PRO A 20 -15.87 -10.12 45.33
CA PRO A 20 -14.77 -9.16 45.30
C PRO A 20 -15.14 -7.99 44.39
N ARG A 21 -15.12 -6.78 44.95
CA ARG A 21 -15.14 -5.53 44.18
C ARG A 21 -13.97 -5.57 43.21
N ALA A 22 -14.26 -5.42 41.92
CA ALA A 22 -13.26 -5.11 40.93
C ALA A 22 -12.47 -3.89 41.42
N ILE A 23 -11.17 -4.08 41.63
CA ILE A 23 -10.22 -3.00 41.81
C ILE A 23 -10.15 -2.32 40.45
N VAL A 24 -10.92 -1.24 40.29
CA VAL A 24 -10.67 -0.25 39.26
C VAL A 24 -9.39 0.44 39.69
N THR A 25 -8.27 0.02 39.11
CA THR A 25 -7.05 0.81 39.14
C THR A 25 -7.34 2.07 38.35
N VAL A 26 -7.78 3.11 39.04
CA VAL A 26 -7.80 4.47 38.54
C VAL A 26 -6.33 4.82 38.31
N TYR A 27 -5.87 4.70 37.07
CA TYR A 27 -4.80 5.58 36.64
C TYR A 27 -5.41 6.98 36.64
N GLU A 28 -5.17 7.73 37.72
CA GLU A 28 -5.15 9.18 37.68
C GLU A 28 -4.09 9.54 36.63
N GLN A 29 -4.50 9.60 35.36
CA GLN A 29 -3.83 10.46 34.42
C GLN A 29 -4.18 11.87 34.86
N ASP A 30 -3.17 12.59 35.33
CA ASP A 30 -3.20 14.02 35.56
C ASP A 30 -3.94 14.71 34.43
N ALA A 31 -5.18 15.12 34.71
CA ALA A 31 -5.96 16.00 33.85
C ALA A 31 -5.42 17.43 33.97
N HIS A 32 -4.15 17.61 33.60
CA HIS A 32 -3.63 18.88 33.12
C HIS A 32 -3.87 18.95 31.61
N MET A 33 -5.15 18.97 31.19
CA MET A 33 -5.51 19.61 29.93
C MET A 33 -5.34 21.12 30.13
N THR A 34 -4.09 21.58 30.10
CA THR A 34 -3.78 22.93 29.65
C THR A 34 -4.54 23.10 28.34
N LYS A 35 -5.52 24.02 28.30
CA LYS A 35 -6.13 24.47 27.04
C LYS A 35 -4.97 24.97 26.18
N ARG A 36 -4.42 24.10 25.31
CA ARG A 36 -3.40 24.51 24.36
C ARG A 36 -4.08 25.47 23.41
N GLN A 37 -3.77 26.74 23.57
CA GLN A 37 -4.22 27.79 22.67
C GLN A 37 -3.53 27.53 21.34
N ILE A 38 -4.34 27.33 20.28
CA ILE A 38 -3.83 27.19 18.92
C ILE A 38 -3.40 28.60 18.48
N GLU A 39 -2.12 28.78 18.15
CA GLU A 39 -1.57 30.07 17.70
C GLU A 39 -1.85 30.26 16.21
N LEU A 40 -1.54 29.25 15.39
CA LEU A 40 -1.83 29.24 13.95
C LEU A 40 -3.26 28.75 13.70
N PHE A 41 -4.23 29.53 14.18
CA PHE A 41 -5.64 29.18 14.19
C PHE A 41 -6.30 29.32 12.81
N MET A 42 -6.62 28.18 12.19
CA MET A 42 -7.49 28.07 11.02
C MET A 42 -8.94 27.83 11.44
N TRP A 43 -9.19 26.81 12.28
CA TRP A 43 -10.48 26.54 12.93
C TRP A 43 -10.31 25.65 14.17
N GLY A 44 -11.37 25.51 14.98
CA GLY A 44 -11.30 24.87 16.30
C GLY A 44 -10.95 23.37 16.33
N PHE A 45 -11.03 22.67 15.21
CA PHE A 45 -10.85 21.21 15.12
C PHE A 45 -9.71 20.80 14.17
N GLN A 46 -8.82 21.72 13.81
CA GLN A 46 -7.73 21.44 12.85
C GLN A 46 -6.80 20.31 13.32
N ASN A 47 -6.52 20.21 14.62
CA ASN A 47 -5.65 19.17 15.17
C ASN A 47 -6.30 17.78 15.12
N SER A 48 -7.57 17.69 15.53
CA SER A 48 -8.31 16.42 15.46
C SER A 48 -8.54 15.98 14.01
N PHE A 49 -8.79 16.92 13.11
CA PHE A 49 -8.89 16.65 11.68
C PHE A 49 -7.59 16.08 11.09
N GLN A 50 -6.44 16.72 11.37
CA GLN A 50 -5.13 16.26 10.90
C GLN A 50 -4.83 14.83 11.38
N GLY A 51 -5.04 14.54 12.68
CA GLY A 51 -4.85 13.19 13.21
C GLY A 51 -5.81 12.15 12.63
N ALA A 52 -7.05 12.54 12.30
CA ALA A 52 -8.00 11.64 11.65
C ALA A 52 -7.58 11.28 10.22
N VAL A 53 -7.08 12.25 9.43
CA VAL A 53 -6.51 11.99 8.10
C VAL A 53 -5.31 11.04 8.22
N GLU A 54 -4.37 11.34 9.11
CA GLU A 54 -3.16 10.54 9.34
C GLU A 54 -3.51 9.08 9.68
N SER A 55 -4.45 8.89 10.60
CA SER A 55 -4.96 7.56 10.96
C SER A 55 -5.61 6.82 9.78
N LYS A 56 -6.31 7.51 8.88
CA LYS A 56 -6.95 6.87 7.71
C LYS A 56 -5.92 6.47 6.66
N VAL A 57 -4.90 7.28 6.41
CA VAL A 57 -3.78 6.92 5.53
C VAL A 57 -3.09 5.67 6.08
N HIS A 58 -2.73 5.66 7.37
CA HIS A 58 -2.06 4.54 8.02
C HIS A 58 -2.86 3.24 7.91
N GLN A 59 -4.14 3.26 8.27
CA GLN A 59 -5.00 2.09 8.21
C GLN A 59 -5.20 1.58 6.78
N ALA A 60 -5.34 2.47 5.80
CA ALA A 60 -5.49 2.06 4.40
C ALA A 60 -4.21 1.42 3.84
N LEU A 61 -3.03 1.94 4.19
CA LEU A 61 -1.75 1.34 3.83
C LEU A 61 -1.56 -0.04 4.48
N GLN A 62 -2.00 -0.22 5.73
CA GLN A 62 -1.99 -1.53 6.40
C GLN A 62 -2.87 -2.57 5.66
N VAL A 63 -4.03 -2.15 5.14
CA VAL A 63 -4.86 -3.04 4.31
C VAL A 63 -4.15 -3.45 3.02
N LEU A 64 -3.31 -2.59 2.43
CA LEU A 64 -2.47 -2.97 1.29
C LEU A 64 -1.30 -3.91 1.64
N GLY A 65 -1.02 -4.11 2.93
CA GLY A 65 0.14 -4.89 3.42
C GLY A 65 1.35 -4.03 3.79
N LEU A 66 1.24 -2.71 3.77
CA LEU A 66 2.34 -1.80 4.10
C LEU A 66 2.29 -1.37 5.57
N THR A 67 3.45 -1.34 6.22
CA THR A 67 3.62 -0.78 7.56
C THR A 67 4.55 0.43 7.47
N VAL A 68 3.94 1.60 7.26
CA VAL A 68 4.62 2.89 7.09
C VAL A 68 3.85 3.92 7.91
N GLU A 69 4.58 4.79 8.61
CA GLU A 69 4.01 5.92 9.35
C GLU A 69 3.86 7.12 8.40
N PRO A 70 2.63 7.57 8.11
CA PRO A 70 2.40 8.74 7.29
C PRO A 70 2.65 10.03 8.06
N THR A 71 3.04 11.09 7.36
CA THR A 71 3.08 12.44 7.92
C THR A 71 2.02 13.29 7.25
N VAL A 72 1.16 13.95 8.02
CA VAL A 72 0.09 14.80 7.47
C VAL A 72 0.22 16.23 7.93
N PHE A 73 0.17 17.17 6.98
CA PHE A 73 0.10 18.60 7.24
C PHE A 73 -1.21 19.20 6.74
N LEU A 74 -1.69 20.22 7.44
CA LEU A 74 -2.69 21.15 6.91
C LEU A 74 -2.02 22.50 6.69
N VAL A 75 -2.21 23.09 5.52
CA VAL A 75 -1.70 24.41 5.17
C VAL A 75 -2.87 25.32 4.84
N GLY A 76 -3.08 26.38 5.62
CA GLY A 76 -4.17 27.33 5.43
C GLY A 76 -3.66 28.64 4.88
N LEU A 77 -4.13 29.04 3.70
CA LEU A 77 -3.86 30.36 3.13
C LEU A 77 -5.04 31.29 3.43
N LEU A 78 -4.77 32.51 3.88
CA LEU A 78 -5.85 33.45 4.22
C LEU A 78 -6.69 33.77 2.97
N SER A 79 -8.00 33.52 3.07
CA SER A 79 -8.94 33.85 2.01
C SER A 79 -9.10 35.37 1.88
N GLU A 80 -9.50 35.83 0.69
CA GLU A 80 -9.69 37.26 0.42
C GLU A 80 -10.64 37.92 1.43
N GLY A 81 -10.20 39.03 2.04
CA GLY A 81 -10.94 39.74 3.10
C GLY A 81 -10.84 39.14 4.50
N GLY A 82 -10.04 38.08 4.68
CA GLY A 82 -9.72 37.52 5.99
C GLY A 82 -8.87 38.45 6.86
N THR A 83 -8.88 38.22 8.17
CA THR A 83 -8.15 39.05 9.16
C THR A 83 -7.22 38.25 10.08
N ARG A 84 -7.22 36.91 9.92
CA ARG A 84 -6.36 35.98 10.66
C ARG A 84 -4.95 35.93 10.05
N HIS A 85 -4.12 35.01 10.53
CA HIS A 85 -2.77 34.80 10.02
C HIS A 85 -2.78 34.56 8.49
N PRO A 86 -1.88 35.21 7.72
CA PRO A 86 -1.80 35.05 6.27
C PRO A 86 -1.58 33.60 5.82
N LEU A 87 -0.78 32.86 6.61
CA LEU A 87 -0.49 31.45 6.39
C LEU A 87 -0.45 30.73 7.74
N CYS A 88 -1.13 29.58 7.81
CA CYS A 88 -1.17 28.69 8.96
C CYS A 88 -0.65 27.31 8.56
N VAL A 89 0.03 26.63 9.49
CA VAL A 89 0.48 25.25 9.33
C VAL A 89 0.05 24.44 10.55
N GLN A 90 -0.49 23.24 10.33
CA GLN A 90 -0.78 22.25 11.36
C GLN A 90 -0.02 20.96 11.01
N PRO A 91 0.76 20.36 11.93
CA PRO A 91 1.03 20.81 13.31
C PRO A 91 1.85 22.10 13.41
N GLU A 92 1.43 23.02 14.29
CA GLU A 92 2.08 24.32 14.48
C GLU A 92 3.42 24.27 15.23
N ASN A 93 3.64 23.21 16.02
CA ASN A 93 4.89 22.96 16.77
C ASN A 93 5.80 21.93 16.07
N GLY A 94 5.59 21.74 14.76
CA GLY A 94 6.31 20.76 13.95
C GLY A 94 7.64 21.29 13.39
N PRO A 95 8.31 20.47 12.57
CA PRO A 95 9.54 20.85 11.86
C PRO A 95 9.32 21.89 10.75
N VAL A 96 8.07 22.18 10.40
CA VAL A 96 7.68 23.12 9.34
C VAL A 96 7.02 24.34 9.99
N ALA A 97 7.49 25.54 9.64
CA ALA A 97 6.97 26.81 10.10
C ALA A 97 6.43 27.65 8.93
N PRO A 98 5.56 28.65 9.17
CA PRO A 98 5.07 29.51 8.10
C PRO A 98 6.15 30.19 7.25
N ALA A 99 7.30 30.51 7.84
CA ALA A 99 8.43 31.10 7.13
C ALA A 99 9.05 30.19 6.06
N ASP A 100 8.87 28.87 6.16
CA ASP A 100 9.32 27.94 5.12
C ASP A 100 8.52 28.14 3.80
N PHE A 101 7.38 28.82 3.85
CA PHE A 101 6.50 29.11 2.71
C PHE A 101 6.64 30.56 2.18
N ASP A 102 7.68 31.31 2.56
CA ASP A 102 7.85 32.71 2.12
C ASP A 102 7.91 32.86 0.59
N ALA A 103 8.39 31.84 -0.13
CA ALA A 103 8.46 31.81 -1.59
C ALA A 103 7.23 31.15 -2.26
N LEU A 104 6.21 30.75 -1.49
CA LEU A 104 5.09 29.92 -1.98
C LEU A 104 4.32 30.60 -3.13
N GLU A 105 3.96 31.88 -2.97
CA GLU A 105 3.20 32.60 -4.00
C GLU A 105 3.97 32.71 -5.31
N GLY A 106 5.28 33.01 -5.22
CA GLY A 106 6.16 33.09 -6.39
C GLY A 106 6.25 31.74 -7.11
N ARG A 107 6.47 30.66 -6.35
CA ARG A 107 6.57 29.32 -6.91
C ARG A 107 5.26 28.82 -7.50
N ALA A 108 4.12 29.08 -6.85
CA ALA A 108 2.81 28.76 -7.40
C ALA A 108 2.52 29.56 -8.69
N ALA A 109 3.00 30.79 -8.81
CA ALA A 109 2.85 31.56 -10.06
C ALA A 109 3.66 30.96 -11.22
N GLU A 110 4.87 30.46 -10.95
CA GLU A 110 5.69 29.74 -11.94
C GLU A 110 4.99 28.46 -12.41
N LEU A 111 4.56 27.61 -11.48
CA LEU A 111 3.86 26.36 -11.81
C LEU A 111 2.55 26.59 -12.57
N LEU A 112 1.84 27.68 -12.25
CA LEU A 112 0.62 28.04 -12.96
C LEU A 112 0.90 28.47 -14.41
N ALA A 113 2.02 29.16 -14.66
CA ALA A 113 2.39 29.59 -16.00
C ALA A 113 2.70 28.41 -16.94
N ASP A 114 3.20 27.31 -16.38
CA ASP A 114 3.48 26.07 -17.10
C ASP A 114 2.25 25.15 -17.27
N ASP A 115 1.13 25.41 -16.57
CA ASP A 115 -0.09 24.60 -16.64
C ASP A 115 -0.89 24.91 -17.93
N LEU A 116 -1.11 23.89 -18.77
CA LEU A 116 -1.80 24.01 -20.06
C LEU A 116 -3.25 24.51 -19.96
N ASP A 117 -3.95 24.24 -18.85
CA ASP A 117 -5.32 24.68 -18.63
C ASP A 117 -5.37 26.15 -18.14
N SER A 118 -4.25 26.76 -17.74
CA SER A 118 -4.21 28.09 -17.10
C SER A 118 -4.61 29.23 -18.03
N SER A 119 -4.31 29.12 -19.33
CA SER A 119 -4.61 30.13 -20.35
C SER A 119 -5.58 29.67 -21.42
N ALA A 120 -6.06 28.42 -21.35
CA ALA A 120 -6.95 27.84 -22.34
C ALA A 120 -8.39 28.39 -22.22
N ASP A 121 -9.04 28.58 -23.36
CA ASP A 121 -10.48 28.89 -23.43
C ASP A 121 -11.27 27.60 -23.69
N PHE A 122 -12.23 27.31 -22.81
CA PHE A 122 -13.09 26.13 -22.86
C PHE A 122 -14.49 26.46 -23.37
N GLY A 123 -14.66 27.64 -23.99
CA GLY A 123 -15.86 28.08 -24.71
C GLY A 123 -16.94 28.66 -23.81
N ALA A 124 -17.32 27.96 -22.72
CA ALA A 124 -18.28 28.48 -21.76
C ALA A 124 -17.57 29.15 -20.58
N ALA A 125 -17.90 30.42 -20.29
CA ALA A 125 -17.22 31.22 -19.26
C ALA A 125 -17.14 30.53 -17.89
N TRP A 126 -18.20 29.83 -17.47
CA TRP A 126 -18.20 29.10 -16.19
C TRP A 126 -17.29 27.86 -16.20
N ILE A 127 -17.10 27.22 -17.37
CA ILE A 127 -16.16 26.10 -17.54
C ILE A 127 -14.74 26.64 -17.51
N THR A 128 -14.47 27.73 -18.23
CA THR A 128 -13.17 28.41 -18.26
C THR A 128 -12.76 28.87 -16.86
N GLU A 129 -13.63 29.57 -16.14
CA GLU A 129 -13.40 30.00 -14.76
C GLU A 129 -13.11 28.80 -13.83
N ARG A 130 -13.91 27.73 -13.91
CA ARG A 130 -13.69 26.52 -13.10
C ARG A 130 -12.34 25.88 -13.41
N LYS A 131 -11.94 25.85 -14.68
CA LYS A 131 -10.67 25.26 -15.14
C LYS A 131 -9.47 26.09 -14.70
N HIS A 132 -9.54 27.42 -14.84
CA HIS A 132 -8.51 28.33 -14.35
C HIS A 132 -8.34 28.24 -12.83
N ARG A 133 -9.45 28.14 -12.08
CA ARG A 133 -9.40 27.90 -10.63
C ARG A 133 -8.73 26.57 -10.28
N ALA A 134 -9.08 25.49 -10.99
CA ALA A 134 -8.45 24.19 -10.80
C ALA A 134 -6.95 24.23 -11.10
N ALA A 135 -6.51 24.95 -12.15
CA ALA A 135 -5.10 25.16 -12.46
C ALA A 135 -4.37 25.91 -11.34
N ARG A 136 -4.99 26.97 -10.80
CA ARG A 136 -4.44 27.68 -9.62
C ARG A 136 -4.29 26.77 -8.42
N HIS A 137 -5.30 25.96 -8.12
CA HIS A 137 -5.24 25.00 -7.01
C HIS A 137 -4.09 24.00 -7.20
N ARG A 138 -3.94 23.43 -8.40
CA ARG A 138 -2.82 22.51 -8.72
C ARG A 138 -1.46 23.16 -8.54
N ALA A 139 -1.31 24.41 -8.96
CA ALA A 139 -0.06 25.13 -8.79
C ALA A 139 0.31 25.31 -7.32
N TYR A 140 -0.65 25.68 -6.46
CA TYR A 140 -0.43 25.73 -5.01
C TYR A 140 -0.19 24.34 -4.40
N GLN A 141 -0.89 23.30 -4.84
CA GLN A 141 -0.67 21.92 -4.39
C GLN A 141 0.78 21.48 -4.66
N GLY A 142 1.29 21.73 -5.88
CA GLY A 142 2.66 21.42 -6.27
C GLY A 142 3.68 22.22 -5.44
N ALA A 143 3.49 23.54 -5.30
CA ALA A 143 4.39 24.38 -4.53
C ALA A 143 4.42 24.02 -3.03
N ILE A 144 3.27 23.66 -2.44
CA ILE A 144 3.19 23.18 -1.06
C ILE A 144 3.94 21.84 -0.91
N SER A 145 3.71 20.90 -1.83
CA SER A 145 4.44 19.64 -1.84
C SER A 145 5.95 19.88 -1.90
N GLU A 146 6.45 20.67 -2.85
CA GLU A 146 7.89 20.96 -2.99
C GLU A 146 8.54 21.52 -1.71
N VAL A 147 7.85 22.45 -1.03
CA VAL A 147 8.33 23.01 0.26
C VAL A 147 8.44 21.93 1.32
N LEU A 148 7.41 21.10 1.46
CA LEU A 148 7.37 20.02 2.46
C LEU A 148 8.41 18.93 2.16
N GLU A 149 8.56 18.53 0.90
CA GLU A 149 9.55 17.55 0.45
C GLU A 149 10.97 18.02 0.74
N ALA A 150 11.29 19.27 0.37
CA ALA A 150 12.61 19.85 0.61
C ALA A 150 12.97 19.93 2.11
N LYS A 151 11.96 20.12 2.97
CA LYS A 151 12.16 20.25 4.41
C LYS A 151 12.28 18.91 5.13
N LEU A 152 11.56 17.88 4.67
CA LEU A 152 11.36 16.64 5.43
C LEU A 152 11.94 15.40 4.77
N GLY A 153 12.36 15.45 3.50
CA GLY A 153 12.90 14.29 2.78
C GLY A 153 11.86 13.19 2.50
N LEU A 154 10.58 13.47 2.69
CA LEU A 154 9.47 12.59 2.30
C LEU A 154 8.92 13.03 0.95
N ARG A 155 8.22 12.16 0.22
CA ARG A 155 7.45 12.52 -0.98
C ARG A 155 6.02 12.90 -0.57
N PHE A 156 5.53 14.05 -1.02
CA PHE A 156 4.25 14.63 -0.59
C PHE A 156 3.23 14.75 -1.73
N SER A 157 2.01 14.30 -1.46
CA SER A 157 0.84 14.59 -2.28
C SER A 157 -0.09 15.57 -1.55
N THR A 158 -0.46 16.65 -2.23
CA THR A 158 -1.35 17.68 -1.67
C THR A 158 -2.73 17.62 -2.34
N GLY A 159 -3.79 17.53 -1.55
CA GLY A 159 -5.19 17.45 -2.00
C GLY A 159 -5.78 18.81 -2.41
N SER A 160 -6.97 18.77 -3.01
CA SER A 160 -7.66 20.00 -3.43
C SER A 160 -8.05 20.84 -2.21
N PRO A 161 -7.90 22.17 -2.27
CA PRO A 161 -8.17 23.00 -1.12
C PRO A 161 -9.66 23.28 -0.91
N VAL A 162 -10.03 23.54 0.34
CA VAL A 162 -11.39 23.91 0.75
C VAL A 162 -11.35 25.15 1.64
N ASN A 163 -12.29 26.08 1.42
CA ASN A 163 -12.45 27.22 2.33
C ASN A 163 -13.07 26.73 3.65
N VAL A 164 -12.35 26.90 4.75
CA VAL A 164 -12.80 26.65 6.12
C VAL A 164 -12.59 27.93 6.92
N ASP A 165 -13.67 28.46 7.49
CA ASP A 165 -13.70 29.79 8.10
C ASP A 165 -13.11 30.88 7.18
N GLN A 166 -11.90 31.38 7.47
CA GLN A 166 -11.21 32.46 6.76
C GLN A 166 -9.98 31.97 5.99
N HIS A 167 -9.80 30.65 5.88
CA HIS A 167 -8.63 30.06 5.24
C HIS A 167 -9.02 29.09 4.14
N LEU A 168 -8.28 29.14 3.04
CA LEU A 168 -8.24 28.11 2.02
C LEU A 168 -7.26 27.02 2.49
N VAL A 169 -7.80 25.90 2.96
CA VAL A 169 -7.05 24.83 3.63
C VAL A 169 -6.72 23.72 2.64
N PHE A 170 -5.44 23.37 2.59
CA PHE A 170 -4.87 22.23 1.86
C PHE A 170 -4.51 21.13 2.85
N THR A 171 -4.75 19.88 2.47
CA THR A 171 -4.26 18.69 3.19
C THR A 171 -3.11 18.09 2.38
N ALA A 172 -1.96 17.87 3.02
CA ALA A 172 -0.78 17.25 2.41
C ALA A 172 -0.43 15.96 3.16
N VAL A 173 -0.18 14.88 2.41
CA VAL A 173 0.19 13.56 2.93
C VAL A 173 1.59 13.22 2.42
N GLY A 174 2.51 12.96 3.35
CA GLY A 174 3.90 12.59 3.09
C GLY A 174 4.18 11.13 3.49
N LEU A 175 4.91 10.43 2.63
CA LEU A 175 5.43 9.08 2.87
C LEU A 175 6.91 9.01 2.46
N PRO A 176 7.71 8.08 3.02
CA PRO A 176 9.07 7.83 2.54
C PRO A 176 9.06 7.47 1.05
N ALA A 177 10.00 8.02 0.27
CA ALA A 177 10.08 7.82 -1.19
C ALA A 177 10.10 6.32 -1.56
N THR A 178 10.82 5.51 -0.79
CA THR A 178 10.89 4.05 -0.95
C THR A 178 9.51 3.37 -0.93
N THR A 179 8.52 3.95 -0.26
CA THR A 179 7.15 3.39 -0.22
C THR A 179 6.49 3.41 -1.60
N PHE A 180 6.80 4.43 -2.41
CA PHE A 180 6.32 4.53 -3.79
C PHE A 180 7.23 3.75 -4.74
N ASP A 181 8.55 3.87 -4.56
CA ASP A 181 9.52 3.32 -5.50
C ASP A 181 9.60 1.78 -5.41
N ASP A 182 9.43 1.20 -4.20
CA ASP A 182 9.38 -0.25 -4.00
C ASP A 182 8.05 -0.88 -4.45
N ALA A 183 6.99 -0.08 -4.55
CA ALA A 183 5.69 -0.58 -4.97
C ALA A 183 5.64 -0.71 -6.50
N PRO A 184 5.00 -1.77 -7.03
CA PRO A 184 4.74 -1.86 -8.46
C PRO A 184 3.99 -0.62 -8.96
N HIS A 185 4.54 0.02 -9.98
CA HIS A 185 4.02 1.27 -10.52
C HIS A 185 4.18 1.34 -12.03
N LEU A 186 3.31 2.14 -12.64
CA LEU A 186 3.38 2.57 -14.02
C LEU A 186 4.38 3.72 -14.15
N GLY A 187 5.10 3.78 -15.27
CA GLY A 187 6.02 4.85 -15.60
C GLY A 187 5.32 6.12 -16.10
N SER A 188 4.16 6.00 -16.74
CA SER A 188 3.43 7.15 -17.31
C SER A 188 2.60 7.85 -16.23
N ASP A 189 2.76 9.17 -16.11
CA ASP A 189 1.93 10.05 -15.28
C ASP A 189 0.68 10.56 -16.02
N LEU A 190 0.74 10.61 -17.35
CA LEU A 190 -0.33 11.05 -18.24
C LEU A 190 -0.64 10.01 -19.32
N ALA A 191 -1.93 9.78 -19.56
CA ALA A 191 -2.43 9.10 -20.74
C ALA A 191 -2.82 10.13 -21.80
N ALA A 192 -2.39 9.89 -23.05
CA ALA A 192 -2.60 10.79 -24.19
C ALA A 192 -2.22 12.26 -23.90
N ASP A 193 -1.13 12.44 -23.16
CA ASP A 193 -0.56 13.74 -22.74
C ASP A 193 -1.56 14.68 -22.03
N ARG A 194 -2.65 14.13 -21.46
CA ARG A 194 -3.75 14.94 -20.95
C ARG A 194 -4.43 14.39 -19.70
N TYR A 195 -4.60 13.08 -19.61
CA TYR A 195 -5.39 12.48 -18.55
C TYR A 195 -4.48 11.94 -17.46
N PRO A 196 -4.62 12.37 -16.20
CA PRO A 196 -3.79 11.87 -15.12
C PRO A 196 -4.01 10.37 -14.91
N VAL A 197 -2.91 9.67 -14.67
CA VAL A 197 -2.85 8.23 -14.43
C VAL A 197 -2.54 8.01 -12.95
N THR A 198 -3.31 7.16 -12.29
CA THR A 198 -2.93 6.60 -10.99
C THR A 198 -1.90 5.51 -11.22
N ARG A 199 -0.64 5.76 -10.85
CA ARG A 199 0.47 4.88 -11.24
C ARG A 199 0.59 3.62 -10.41
N SER A 200 0.15 3.65 -9.15
CA SER A 200 0.25 2.52 -8.23
C SER A 200 -0.91 2.46 -7.25
N LEU A 201 -1.08 1.33 -6.55
CA LEU A 201 -2.06 1.22 -5.47
C LEU A 201 -1.74 2.17 -4.30
N VAL A 202 -0.46 2.41 -4.01
CA VAL A 202 -0.03 3.33 -2.94
C VAL A 202 -0.47 4.75 -3.27
N GLU A 203 -0.17 5.21 -4.49
CA GLU A 203 -0.60 6.52 -4.98
C GLU A 203 -2.13 6.65 -4.97
N GLY A 204 -2.83 5.61 -5.43
CA GLY A 204 -4.29 5.57 -5.41
C GLY A 204 -4.91 5.67 -4.02
N VAL A 205 -4.29 5.06 -2.99
CA VAL A 205 -4.75 5.17 -1.60
C VAL A 205 -4.54 6.59 -1.07
N VAL A 206 -3.36 7.18 -1.29
CA VAL A 206 -3.09 8.56 -0.87
C VAL A 206 -4.09 9.51 -1.51
N ASN A 207 -4.33 9.39 -2.82
CA ASN A 207 -5.31 10.21 -3.53
C ASN A 207 -6.73 10.01 -3.00
N ALA A 208 -7.15 8.76 -2.75
CA ALA A 208 -8.47 8.48 -2.18
C ALA A 208 -8.66 9.09 -0.78
N VAL A 209 -7.61 9.11 0.05
CA VAL A 209 -7.67 9.77 1.37
C VAL A 209 -7.69 11.29 1.23
N LEU A 210 -6.95 11.88 0.28
CA LEU A 210 -7.00 13.31 0.00
C LEU A 210 -8.38 13.76 -0.52
N ASP A 211 -9.03 12.95 -1.35
CA ASP A 211 -10.40 13.18 -1.82
C ASP A 211 -11.41 13.07 -0.67
N LEU A 212 -11.23 12.09 0.22
CA LEU A 212 -12.00 11.98 1.46
C LEU A 212 -11.80 13.22 2.33
N SER A 213 -10.55 13.64 2.56
CA SER A 213 -10.21 14.83 3.35
C SER A 213 -10.87 16.08 2.77
N THR A 214 -10.82 16.27 1.45
CA THR A 214 -11.51 17.37 0.76
C THR A 214 -13.02 17.33 1.02
N SER A 215 -13.63 16.14 0.95
CA SER A 215 -15.07 15.96 1.22
C SER A 215 -15.43 16.23 2.67
N GLU A 216 -14.59 15.82 3.62
CA GLU A 216 -14.77 16.04 5.05
C GLU A 216 -14.59 17.52 5.44
N LEU A 217 -13.66 18.26 4.81
CA LEU A 217 -13.48 19.70 5.03
C LEU A 217 -14.72 20.53 4.65
N HIS A 218 -15.55 20.04 3.73
CA HIS A 218 -16.81 20.69 3.38
C HIS A 218 -17.92 20.51 4.43
N LYS A 219 -17.77 19.59 5.38
CA LYS A 219 -18.76 19.38 6.43
C LYS A 219 -18.70 20.49 7.48
N PRO A 220 -19.81 20.77 8.19
CA PRO A 220 -19.79 21.71 9.32
C PRO A 220 -18.82 21.23 10.40
N ASN A 221 -17.96 22.13 10.91
CA ASN A 221 -16.99 21.84 11.98
C ASN A 221 -16.10 20.62 11.67
N PRO A 222 -15.33 20.63 10.56
CA PRO A 222 -14.59 19.45 10.12
C PRO A 222 -13.59 18.98 11.18
N GLY A 223 -13.64 17.69 11.53
CA GLY A 223 -12.81 17.11 12.59
C GLY A 223 -13.40 17.20 14.01
N ALA A 224 -14.63 17.72 14.17
CA ALA A 224 -15.38 17.58 15.42
C ALA A 224 -15.78 16.12 15.68
N ASP A 225 -16.20 15.42 14.62
CA ASP A 225 -16.39 13.98 14.61
C ASP A 225 -15.12 13.32 14.03
N LEU A 226 -14.49 12.44 14.81
CA LEU A 226 -13.23 11.76 14.43
C LEU A 226 -13.45 10.57 13.47
N ASP A 227 -14.70 10.22 13.18
CA ASP A 227 -15.04 9.11 12.29
C ASP A 227 -15.34 9.64 10.88
N PHE A 228 -14.31 9.68 10.03
CA PHE A 228 -14.55 9.94 8.61
C PHE A 228 -15.34 8.80 8.00
N ASP A 229 -16.32 9.13 7.16
CA ASP A 229 -17.30 8.19 6.59
C ASP A 229 -16.70 7.39 5.42
N ALA A 230 -15.64 6.64 5.73
CA ALA A 230 -14.98 5.72 4.83
C ALA A 230 -14.21 4.66 5.60
N SER A 231 -14.46 3.40 5.27
CA SER A 231 -13.66 2.29 5.77
C SER A 231 -12.30 2.23 5.05
N PRO A 232 -11.21 1.78 5.71
CA PRO A 232 -9.93 1.55 5.06
C PRO A 232 -10.03 0.64 3.82
N ALA A 233 -10.88 -0.39 3.87
CA ALA A 233 -11.17 -1.27 2.73
C ALA A 233 -11.87 -0.54 1.57
N GLY A 234 -12.71 0.45 1.87
CA GLY A 234 -13.32 1.31 0.85
C GLY A 234 -12.28 2.17 0.13
N LEU A 235 -11.32 2.72 0.88
CA LEU A 235 -10.22 3.52 0.34
C LEU A 235 -9.29 2.70 -0.56
N THR A 236 -8.90 1.48 -0.14
CA THR A 236 -8.11 0.60 -0.99
C THR A 236 -8.89 0.12 -2.21
N LYS A 237 -10.21 -0.11 -2.09
CA LYS A 237 -11.07 -0.40 -3.25
C LYS A 237 -11.08 0.76 -4.25
N ALA A 238 -11.21 2.01 -3.77
CA ALA A 238 -11.14 3.20 -4.63
C ALA A 238 -9.80 3.29 -5.36
N ALA A 239 -8.69 3.00 -4.68
CA ALA A 239 -7.36 2.93 -5.27
C ALA A 239 -7.26 1.86 -6.39
N GLY A 240 -7.80 0.66 -6.15
CA GLY A 240 -7.83 -0.40 -7.17
C GLY A 240 -8.67 -0.04 -8.39
N ILE A 241 -9.81 0.65 -8.19
CA ILE A 241 -10.63 1.19 -9.29
C ILE A 241 -9.84 2.22 -10.09
N ALA A 242 -9.18 3.17 -9.41
CA ALA A 242 -8.40 4.23 -10.05
C ALA A 242 -7.24 3.68 -10.89
N LEU A 243 -6.47 2.73 -10.35
CA LEU A 243 -5.39 2.06 -11.07
C LEU A 243 -5.91 1.27 -12.28
N THR A 244 -7.01 0.53 -12.13
CA THR A 244 -7.62 -0.22 -13.24
C THR A 244 -8.12 0.71 -14.35
N ASN A 245 -8.76 1.83 -13.98
CA ASN A 245 -9.20 2.83 -14.96
C ASN A 245 -8.00 3.49 -15.66
N SER A 246 -6.90 3.68 -14.95
CA SER A 246 -5.66 4.23 -15.51
C SER A 246 -5.05 3.29 -16.56
N ALA A 247 -5.05 1.98 -16.31
CA ALA A 247 -4.68 0.98 -17.31
C ALA A 247 -5.61 1.02 -18.55
N VAL A 248 -6.92 1.21 -18.36
CA VAL A 248 -7.87 1.37 -19.48
C VAL A 248 -7.57 2.63 -20.30
N LEU A 249 -7.25 3.74 -19.64
CA LEU A 249 -6.87 5.00 -20.29
C LEU A 249 -5.57 4.88 -21.07
N LEU A 250 -4.53 4.30 -20.47
CA LEU A 250 -3.23 4.08 -21.12
C LEU A 250 -3.32 3.11 -22.30
N ALA A 251 -4.18 2.10 -22.22
CA ALA A 251 -4.50 1.24 -23.35
C ALA A 251 -5.22 1.98 -24.50
N GLY A 252 -5.60 3.26 -24.30
CA GLY A 252 -6.24 4.14 -25.28
C GLY A 252 -7.78 4.11 -25.27
N SER A 253 -8.38 3.45 -24.27
CA SER A 253 -9.82 3.34 -24.14
C SER A 253 -10.38 4.27 -23.06
N HIS A 254 -11.68 4.55 -23.15
CA HIS A 254 -12.43 5.36 -22.17
C HIS A 254 -13.52 4.50 -21.50
N GLY A 255 -13.28 3.19 -21.43
CA GLY A 255 -14.14 2.25 -20.71
C GLY A 255 -14.16 2.53 -19.21
N SER A 256 -15.24 2.14 -18.53
CA SER A 256 -15.40 2.32 -17.08
C SER A 256 -16.08 1.10 -16.47
N GLY A 257 -15.70 0.76 -15.24
CA GLY A 257 -16.32 -0.34 -14.49
C GLY A 257 -15.73 -1.72 -14.79
N LEU A 258 -14.54 -1.77 -15.41
CA LEU A 258 -13.78 -3.01 -15.61
C LEU A 258 -13.50 -3.69 -14.26
N PHE A 259 -13.04 -2.94 -13.25
CA PHE A 259 -12.75 -3.45 -11.90
C PHE A 259 -13.95 -4.21 -11.29
N ASP A 260 -15.13 -3.57 -11.22
CA ASP A 260 -16.32 -4.21 -10.64
C ASP A 260 -16.82 -5.39 -11.51
N SER A 261 -16.67 -5.29 -12.83
CA SER A 261 -17.04 -6.37 -13.76
C SER A 261 -16.15 -7.60 -13.60
N LEU A 262 -14.85 -7.41 -13.36
CA LEU A 262 -13.90 -8.48 -13.04
C LEU A 262 -14.25 -9.12 -11.69
N ASN A 263 -14.56 -8.32 -10.67
CA ASN A 263 -15.02 -8.86 -9.37
C ASN A 263 -16.32 -9.67 -9.51
N ALA A 264 -17.25 -9.25 -10.36
CA ALA A 264 -18.46 -10.03 -10.64
C ALA A 264 -18.14 -11.33 -11.38
N LEU A 265 -17.19 -11.28 -12.33
CA LEU A 265 -16.72 -12.43 -13.11
C LEU A 265 -16.08 -13.50 -12.23
N THR A 266 -15.17 -13.11 -11.33
CA THR A 266 -14.45 -14.05 -10.46
C THR A 266 -15.34 -14.70 -9.42
N ASN A 267 -16.42 -14.03 -8.98
CA ASN A 267 -17.40 -14.58 -8.05
C ASN A 267 -18.47 -15.47 -8.73
N THR A 268 -18.50 -15.53 -10.07
CA THR A 268 -19.49 -16.32 -10.80
C THR A 268 -18.95 -17.70 -11.12
N ARG A 269 -19.58 -18.75 -10.56
CA ARG A 269 -19.24 -20.14 -10.88
C ARG A 269 -19.86 -20.59 -12.20
N TYR A 270 -19.11 -21.39 -12.96
CA TYR A 270 -19.61 -22.08 -14.16
C TYR A 270 -19.28 -23.57 -14.06
N GLU A 271 -20.25 -24.44 -14.36
CA GLU A 271 -20.10 -25.91 -14.27
C GLU A 271 -19.50 -26.43 -12.95
N ARG A 272 -19.72 -25.70 -11.84
CA ARG A 272 -19.16 -25.95 -10.49
C ARG A 272 -17.63 -25.85 -10.40
N ARG A 273 -16.95 -25.34 -11.42
CA ARG A 273 -15.50 -25.11 -11.41
C ARG A 273 -15.17 -23.66 -11.07
N VAL A 274 -14.04 -23.48 -10.40
CA VAL A 274 -13.40 -22.19 -10.25
C VAL A 274 -12.85 -21.80 -11.61
N GLY A 275 -13.18 -20.58 -12.02
CA GLY A 275 -12.88 -20.13 -13.35
C GLY A 275 -11.54 -19.43 -13.43
N VAL A 276 -10.54 -20.06 -14.04
CA VAL A 276 -9.23 -19.45 -14.36
C VAL A 276 -9.25 -18.95 -15.80
N GLY A 277 -8.49 -17.91 -16.11
CA GLY A 277 -8.36 -17.40 -17.48
C GLY A 277 -7.58 -16.09 -17.56
N SER A 278 -7.44 -15.57 -18.77
CA SER A 278 -6.70 -14.34 -19.03
C SER A 278 -7.45 -13.41 -19.98
N LEU A 279 -7.37 -12.12 -19.71
CA LEU A 279 -7.80 -11.06 -20.61
C LEU A 279 -6.61 -10.16 -20.90
N LEU A 280 -6.55 -9.65 -22.12
CA LEU A 280 -5.56 -8.68 -22.57
C LEU A 280 -6.31 -7.40 -22.92
N LEU A 281 -6.05 -6.35 -22.13
CA LEU A 281 -6.62 -5.02 -22.27
C LEU A 281 -5.81 -4.26 -23.32
N ALA A 282 -6.41 -4.00 -24.48
CA ALA A 282 -5.82 -3.28 -25.59
C ALA A 282 -6.90 -2.76 -26.54
N LEU A 283 -6.62 -1.65 -27.22
CA LEU A 283 -7.44 -1.19 -28.35
C LEU A 283 -7.54 -2.25 -29.46
N ARG A 284 -8.64 -2.20 -30.22
CA ARG A 284 -9.02 -3.24 -31.20
C ARG A 284 -8.05 -3.36 -32.38
N ASP A 285 -7.32 -2.29 -32.63
CA ASP A 285 -6.31 -2.08 -33.68
C ASP A 285 -4.91 -1.94 -33.09
N ALA A 286 -4.70 -2.36 -31.84
CA ALA A 286 -3.39 -2.33 -31.20
C ALA A 286 -2.34 -3.09 -32.05
N PRO A 287 -1.21 -2.45 -32.44
CA PRO A 287 -0.27 -3.00 -33.41
C PRO A 287 0.49 -4.24 -32.91
N TYR A 288 0.58 -4.42 -31.60
CA TYR A 288 1.34 -5.49 -30.94
C TYR A 288 0.46 -6.64 -30.45
N VAL A 289 -0.80 -6.73 -30.91
CA VAL A 289 -1.74 -7.80 -30.51
C VAL A 289 -2.11 -8.66 -31.70
N ASP A 290 -1.72 -9.93 -31.65
CA ASP A 290 -2.12 -10.93 -32.65
C ASP A 290 -3.52 -11.45 -32.34
N ARG A 291 -4.47 -11.15 -33.24
CA ARG A 291 -5.87 -11.58 -33.08
C ARG A 291 -6.10 -12.91 -33.78
N ALA A 292 -6.30 -13.97 -32.99
CA ALA A 292 -6.62 -15.30 -33.50
C ALA A 292 -8.11 -15.43 -33.88
N ILE A 293 -9.01 -14.85 -33.07
CA ILE A 293 -10.46 -14.88 -33.29
C ILE A 293 -11.02 -13.49 -33.06
N THR A 294 -11.92 -13.03 -33.94
CA THR A 294 -12.70 -11.80 -33.75
C THR A 294 -14.17 -12.15 -33.61
N PHE A 295 -14.83 -11.63 -32.58
CA PHE A 295 -16.25 -11.84 -32.38
C PHE A 295 -17.06 -10.91 -33.29
N VAL A 296 -18.02 -11.47 -34.03
CA VAL A 296 -18.95 -10.69 -34.86
C VAL A 296 -19.77 -9.73 -34.00
N LYS A 297 -20.18 -10.19 -32.81
CA LYS A 297 -20.83 -9.35 -31.79
C LYS A 297 -19.93 -9.37 -30.54
N PRO A 298 -19.30 -8.25 -30.18
CA PRO A 298 -18.54 -8.15 -28.93
C PRO A 298 -19.42 -8.48 -27.72
N VAL A 299 -18.81 -9.06 -26.69
CA VAL A 299 -19.47 -9.40 -25.43
C VAL A 299 -19.19 -8.28 -24.44
N SER A 300 -20.23 -7.62 -23.92
CA SER A 300 -20.03 -6.58 -22.91
C SER A 300 -19.38 -7.17 -21.66
N ILE A 301 -18.41 -6.44 -21.08
CA ILE A 301 -17.76 -6.83 -19.82
C ILE A 301 -18.77 -6.94 -18.66
N ARG A 302 -19.92 -6.26 -18.77
CA ARG A 302 -21.03 -6.30 -17.81
C ARG A 302 -21.92 -7.53 -17.96
N ASP A 303 -21.86 -8.24 -19.09
CA ASP A 303 -22.55 -9.53 -19.24
C ASP A 303 -21.70 -10.65 -18.63
N THR A 304 -21.71 -10.71 -17.30
CA THR A 304 -20.90 -11.66 -16.52
C THR A 304 -21.13 -13.11 -16.94
N ARG A 305 -22.36 -13.47 -17.34
CA ARG A 305 -22.69 -14.85 -17.71
C ARG A 305 -22.05 -15.25 -19.03
N THR A 306 -22.13 -14.39 -20.05
CA THR A 306 -21.49 -14.68 -21.34
C THR A 306 -19.98 -14.55 -21.24
N LEU A 307 -19.49 -13.54 -20.52
CA LEU A 307 -18.06 -13.32 -20.26
C LEU A 307 -17.41 -14.55 -19.59
N ARG A 308 -18.06 -15.12 -18.57
CA ARG A 308 -17.60 -16.34 -17.90
C ARG A 308 -17.46 -17.52 -18.86
N LYS A 309 -18.42 -17.71 -19.77
CA LYS A 309 -18.36 -18.80 -20.76
C LYS A 309 -17.19 -18.64 -21.72
N VAL A 310 -16.95 -17.43 -22.23
CA VAL A 310 -15.84 -17.20 -23.16
C VAL A 310 -14.50 -17.22 -22.43
N LEU A 311 -14.45 -16.90 -21.13
CA LEU A 311 -13.20 -17.01 -20.36
C LEU A 311 -12.65 -18.45 -20.31
N GLU A 312 -13.51 -19.47 -20.38
CA GLU A 312 -13.09 -20.89 -20.46
C GLU A 312 -12.22 -21.21 -21.69
N THR A 313 -12.21 -20.32 -22.70
CA THR A 313 -11.39 -20.46 -23.91
C THR A 313 -10.01 -19.79 -23.79
N SER A 314 -9.74 -19.13 -22.66
CA SER A 314 -8.53 -18.36 -22.43
C SER A 314 -7.61 -19.01 -21.39
N SER A 315 -6.30 -18.74 -21.49
CA SER A 315 -5.32 -19.14 -20.49
C SER A 315 -4.11 -18.22 -20.50
N ARG A 316 -3.33 -18.20 -19.40
CA ARG A 316 -2.13 -17.37 -19.28
C ARG A 316 -1.09 -17.67 -20.37
N ASP A 317 -0.78 -18.95 -20.57
CA ASP A 317 0.25 -19.39 -21.54
C ASP A 317 -0.33 -19.61 -22.96
N GLY A 318 -1.60 -19.25 -23.16
CA GLY A 318 -2.37 -19.51 -24.36
C GLY A 318 -2.86 -18.23 -25.04
N ALA A 319 -4.09 -18.26 -25.56
CA ALA A 319 -4.75 -17.06 -26.04
C ALA A 319 -5.52 -16.40 -24.89
N SER A 320 -5.51 -15.07 -24.84
CA SER A 320 -6.27 -14.25 -23.90
C SER A 320 -7.50 -13.66 -24.57
N LEU A 321 -8.55 -13.41 -23.80
CA LEU A 321 -9.67 -12.61 -24.28
C LEU A 321 -9.20 -11.17 -24.53
N LEU A 322 -9.46 -10.64 -25.72
CA LEU A 322 -9.09 -9.26 -26.03
C LEU A 322 -10.21 -8.32 -25.62
N THR A 323 -9.90 -7.30 -24.81
CA THR A 323 -10.87 -6.33 -24.33
C THR A 323 -10.39 -4.90 -24.45
N ASP A 324 -11.31 -3.97 -24.74
CA ASP A 324 -11.07 -2.52 -24.69
C ASP A 324 -11.54 -1.92 -23.34
N GLY A 325 -11.79 -2.76 -22.32
CA GLY A 325 -12.31 -2.33 -21.02
C GLY A 325 -13.83 -2.08 -20.99
N ARG A 326 -14.51 -2.11 -22.14
CA ARG A 326 -15.98 -2.09 -22.24
C ARG A 326 -16.54 -3.41 -22.75
N ASP A 327 -15.95 -3.92 -23.81
CA ASP A 327 -16.35 -5.16 -24.46
C ASP A 327 -15.14 -6.08 -24.64
N VAL A 328 -15.41 -7.38 -24.63
CA VAL A 328 -14.52 -8.41 -25.15
C VAL A 328 -14.83 -8.59 -26.63
N TYR A 329 -13.83 -8.39 -27.48
CA TYR A 329 -13.99 -8.37 -28.94
C TYR A 329 -13.35 -9.56 -29.66
N GLY A 330 -12.63 -10.42 -28.95
CA GLY A 330 -11.99 -11.58 -29.57
C GLY A 330 -11.07 -12.36 -28.64
N LEU A 331 -10.23 -13.20 -29.25
CA LEU A 331 -9.14 -13.93 -28.61
C LEU A 331 -7.84 -13.66 -29.36
N GLY A 332 -6.74 -13.51 -28.63
CA GLY A 332 -5.46 -13.20 -29.21
C GLY A 332 -4.31 -13.33 -28.23
N ARG A 333 -3.15 -12.83 -28.62
CA ARG A 333 -1.92 -12.87 -27.82
C ARG A 333 -1.14 -11.57 -27.98
N LEU A 334 -0.41 -11.21 -26.94
CA LEU A 334 0.61 -10.17 -27.04
C LEU A 334 1.75 -10.68 -27.92
N ARG A 335 2.22 -9.85 -28.84
CA ARG A 335 3.40 -10.16 -29.64
C ARG A 335 4.68 -9.99 -28.82
N PRO A 336 5.72 -10.83 -29.03
CA PRO A 336 6.99 -10.70 -28.31
C PRO A 336 7.74 -9.38 -28.56
N ASP A 337 7.43 -8.65 -29.63
CA ASP A 337 8.04 -7.37 -29.97
C ASP A 337 7.29 -6.15 -29.42
N TYR A 338 6.37 -6.37 -28.46
CA TYR A 338 5.71 -5.30 -27.72
C TYR A 338 6.72 -4.46 -26.92
N PRO A 339 6.79 -3.13 -27.13
CA PRO A 339 7.65 -2.27 -26.35
C PRO A 339 7.03 -2.02 -24.97
N ALA A 340 7.55 -2.65 -23.92
CA ALA A 340 7.01 -2.50 -22.56
C ALA A 340 6.88 -1.03 -22.12
N THR A 341 7.80 -0.16 -22.54
CA THR A 341 7.78 1.27 -22.25
C THR A 341 6.57 2.03 -22.81
N SER A 342 5.75 1.43 -23.69
CA SER A 342 4.56 2.10 -24.24
C SER A 342 3.34 2.05 -23.33
N GLU A 343 3.33 1.14 -22.33
CA GLU A 343 2.22 0.97 -21.39
C GLU A 343 0.83 0.91 -22.03
N SER A 344 0.73 0.38 -23.25
CA SER A 344 -0.50 0.40 -24.05
C SER A 344 -1.26 -0.93 -24.05
N VAL A 345 -0.73 -1.95 -23.38
CA VAL A 345 -1.33 -3.28 -23.23
C VAL A 345 -1.15 -3.75 -21.80
N PHE A 346 -2.22 -4.30 -21.22
CA PHE A 346 -2.22 -4.85 -19.86
C PHE A 346 -2.82 -6.24 -19.83
N ASP A 347 -2.30 -7.09 -18.95
CA ASP A 347 -2.81 -8.43 -18.73
C ASP A 347 -3.67 -8.44 -17.46
N VAL A 348 -4.84 -9.06 -17.56
CA VAL A 348 -5.72 -9.36 -16.43
C VAL A 348 -5.79 -10.86 -16.27
N LEU A 349 -5.23 -11.37 -15.19
CA LEU A 349 -5.19 -12.80 -14.90
C LEU A 349 -6.26 -13.13 -13.87
N VAL A 350 -7.25 -13.93 -14.25
CA VAL A 350 -8.20 -14.51 -13.29
C VAL A 350 -7.57 -15.76 -12.71
N THR A 351 -7.15 -15.69 -11.45
CA THR A 351 -6.32 -16.72 -10.79
C THR A 351 -7.14 -17.71 -9.96
N GLY A 352 -8.37 -17.37 -9.58
CA GLY A 352 -9.20 -18.26 -8.77
C GLY A 352 -10.57 -17.70 -8.39
N ASP A 353 -11.20 -18.34 -7.40
CA ASP A 353 -12.55 -17.97 -6.90
C ASP A 353 -12.43 -16.61 -6.22
N GLY A 354 -13.11 -15.60 -6.76
CA GLY A 354 -13.01 -14.23 -6.26
C GLY A 354 -11.66 -13.52 -6.49
N ALA A 355 -10.69 -14.13 -7.20
CA ALA A 355 -9.32 -13.60 -7.29
C ALA A 355 -8.86 -13.28 -8.72
N TRP A 356 -8.26 -12.11 -8.91
CA TRP A 356 -7.61 -11.71 -10.17
C TRP A 356 -6.45 -10.74 -9.93
N GLU A 357 -5.59 -10.60 -10.93
CA GLU A 357 -4.40 -9.74 -10.90
C GLU A 357 -4.36 -8.84 -12.14
N LEU A 358 -3.87 -7.62 -11.96
CA LEU A 358 -3.55 -6.68 -13.04
C LEU A 358 -2.03 -6.67 -13.24
N HIS A 359 -1.60 -6.85 -14.48
CA HIS A 359 -0.19 -6.91 -14.86
C HIS A 359 0.10 -5.95 -16.02
N HIS A 360 1.33 -5.46 -16.05
CA HIS A 360 1.93 -4.85 -17.23
C HIS A 360 3.27 -5.55 -17.48
N GLY A 361 3.38 -6.25 -18.61
CA GLY A 361 4.49 -7.18 -18.83
C GLY A 361 4.60 -8.20 -17.70
N ASP A 362 5.80 -8.36 -17.15
CA ASP A 362 6.07 -9.28 -16.03
C ASP A 362 5.77 -8.67 -14.64
N VAL A 363 5.35 -7.40 -14.59
CA VAL A 363 5.09 -6.69 -13.34
C VAL A 363 3.63 -6.83 -12.94
N ALA A 364 3.38 -7.53 -11.83
CA ALA A 364 2.09 -7.50 -11.17
C ALA A 364 1.90 -6.12 -10.51
N LEU A 365 0.89 -5.36 -10.92
CA LEU A 365 0.58 -4.03 -10.39
C LEU A 365 -0.36 -4.11 -9.19
N ALA A 366 -1.32 -5.03 -9.24
CA ALA A 366 -2.32 -5.21 -8.20
C ALA A 366 -2.82 -6.66 -8.17
N ARG A 367 -3.09 -7.16 -6.97
CA ARG A 367 -3.86 -8.39 -6.75
C ARG A 367 -5.17 -8.05 -6.06
N VAL A 368 -6.26 -8.60 -6.53
CA VAL A 368 -7.60 -8.35 -5.98
C VAL A 368 -8.21 -9.67 -5.58
N GLU A 369 -8.58 -9.78 -4.30
CA GLU A 369 -9.23 -10.96 -3.74
C GLU A 369 -10.54 -10.56 -3.10
N PHE A 370 -11.64 -11.19 -3.53
CA PHE A 370 -13.00 -10.88 -3.08
C PHE A 370 -13.35 -9.38 -3.12
N GLY A 371 -12.81 -8.68 -4.14
CA GLY A 371 -13.00 -7.25 -4.35
C GLY A 371 -12.11 -6.34 -3.51
N ALA A 372 -11.20 -6.89 -2.70
CA ALA A 372 -10.22 -6.14 -1.92
C ALA A 372 -8.86 -6.10 -2.64
N PRO A 373 -8.40 -4.92 -3.12
CA PRO A 373 -7.07 -4.77 -3.69
C PRO A 373 -5.98 -4.86 -2.62
N ARG A 374 -4.88 -5.50 -2.96
CA ARG A 374 -3.64 -5.55 -2.19
C ARG A 374 -2.46 -5.39 -3.13
N LEU A 375 -1.33 -4.95 -2.56
CA LEU A 375 -0.07 -5.08 -3.28
C LEU A 375 0.17 -6.57 -3.55
N PRO A 376 0.61 -6.93 -4.76
CA PRO A 376 1.09 -8.29 -5.02
C PRO A 376 2.19 -8.62 -4.01
N ALA A 377 2.27 -9.88 -3.58
CA ALA A 377 3.30 -10.33 -2.65
C ALA A 377 4.66 -9.80 -3.11
N GLN A 378 5.29 -9.00 -2.25
CA GLN A 378 6.42 -8.15 -2.61
C GLN A 378 7.51 -9.01 -3.24
N GLN A 379 7.75 -8.87 -4.54
CA GLN A 379 8.84 -9.60 -5.16
C GLN A 379 10.14 -8.99 -4.64
N LEU A 380 10.95 -9.77 -3.91
CA LEU A 380 12.34 -9.40 -3.67
C LEU A 380 12.96 -9.07 -5.03
N GLN A 381 13.43 -7.84 -5.18
CA GLN A 381 14.17 -7.37 -6.36
C GLN A 381 15.65 -7.65 -6.15
N ARG A 382 16.33 -8.04 -7.24
CA ARG A 382 17.76 -8.37 -7.19
C ARG A 382 18.59 -7.16 -6.80
N ASP A 383 18.35 -6.02 -7.44
CA ASP A 383 19.07 -4.77 -7.17
C ASP A 383 18.97 -4.34 -5.71
N ARG A 384 17.80 -4.54 -5.07
CA ARG A 384 17.62 -4.25 -3.65
C ARG A 384 18.39 -5.20 -2.75
N LEU A 385 18.39 -6.50 -3.06
CA LEU A 385 19.21 -7.47 -2.33
C LEU A 385 20.68 -7.09 -2.45
N ASP A 386 21.12 -6.80 -3.67
CA ASP A 386 22.50 -6.43 -3.98
C ASP A 386 22.93 -5.13 -3.29
N GLN A 387 22.06 -4.12 -3.25
CA GLN A 387 22.32 -2.87 -2.54
C GLN A 387 22.56 -3.09 -1.05
N VAL A 388 21.67 -3.83 -0.37
CA VAL A 388 21.79 -4.09 1.07
C VAL A 388 22.99 -5.01 1.37
N CYS A 389 23.20 -6.05 0.58
CA CYS A 389 24.36 -6.93 0.72
C CYS A 389 25.67 -6.17 0.50
N THR A 390 25.76 -5.32 -0.51
CA THR A 390 26.95 -4.47 -0.74
C THR A 390 27.21 -3.56 0.45
N GLN A 391 26.16 -2.90 0.95
CA GLN A 391 26.27 -1.95 2.05
C GLN A 391 26.68 -2.61 3.38
N VAL A 392 26.13 -3.79 3.68
CA VAL A 392 26.29 -4.46 4.97
C VAL A 392 27.44 -5.45 4.95
N LEU A 393 27.51 -6.31 3.93
CA LEU A 393 28.44 -7.44 3.87
C LEU A 393 29.74 -7.10 3.13
N GLY A 394 29.76 -6.05 2.29
CA GLY A 394 30.91 -5.74 1.46
C GLY A 394 31.05 -6.73 0.30
N GLU A 395 31.98 -7.69 0.39
CA GLU A 395 32.16 -8.75 -0.61
C GLU A 395 31.19 -9.92 -0.37
N TYR A 396 30.49 -10.35 -1.41
CA TYR A 396 29.53 -11.45 -1.38
C TYR A 396 29.34 -12.08 -2.76
N ASP A 397 28.78 -13.29 -2.81
CA ASP A 397 28.32 -13.94 -4.04
C ASP A 397 26.85 -13.62 -4.30
N GLY A 398 26.59 -12.65 -5.18
CA GLY A 398 25.23 -12.19 -5.46
C GLY A 398 24.36 -13.22 -6.18
N ASP A 399 24.94 -14.09 -7.01
CA ASP A 399 24.16 -15.14 -7.69
C ASP A 399 23.72 -16.23 -6.71
N ALA A 400 24.63 -16.68 -5.84
CA ALA A 400 24.33 -17.68 -4.83
C ALA A 400 23.27 -17.19 -3.83
N LEU A 401 23.45 -15.98 -3.30
CA LEU A 401 22.49 -15.38 -2.36
C LEU A 401 21.14 -15.10 -3.03
N TRP A 402 21.13 -14.66 -4.28
CA TRP A 402 19.89 -14.48 -5.03
C TRP A 402 19.10 -15.78 -5.20
N VAL A 403 19.77 -16.90 -5.49
CA VAL A 403 19.11 -18.21 -5.61
C VAL A 403 18.40 -18.58 -4.30
N LEU A 404 19.07 -18.44 -3.15
CA LEU A 404 18.50 -18.75 -1.83
C LEU A 404 17.38 -17.79 -1.44
N ALA A 405 17.59 -16.50 -1.67
CA ALA A 405 16.62 -15.46 -1.35
C ALA A 405 15.35 -15.59 -2.21
N ASN A 406 15.50 -15.93 -3.49
CA ASN A 406 14.38 -16.21 -4.37
C ASN A 406 13.68 -17.52 -4.03
N ALA A 407 14.42 -18.56 -3.61
CA ALA A 407 13.86 -19.81 -3.11
C ALA A 407 13.00 -19.61 -1.85
N SER A 408 13.38 -18.66 -0.98
CA SER A 408 12.64 -18.32 0.24
C SER A 408 11.21 -17.83 -0.04
N LYS A 409 10.93 -17.32 -1.25
CA LYS A 409 9.58 -16.89 -1.67
C LYS A 409 8.60 -18.05 -1.80
N GLY A 410 9.09 -19.24 -2.14
CA GLY A 410 8.28 -20.42 -2.42
C GLY A 410 7.97 -21.26 -1.19
N ALA A 411 8.41 -20.85 0.00
CA ALA A 411 8.18 -21.60 1.22
C ALA A 411 6.69 -21.54 1.63
N GLU A 412 6.12 -22.69 1.99
CA GLU A 412 4.71 -22.81 2.41
C GLU A 412 4.43 -22.09 3.75
N HIS A 413 5.47 -21.79 4.53
CA HIS A 413 5.41 -21.14 5.83
C HIS A 413 6.41 -19.99 5.90
N GLY A 414 6.17 -19.08 6.84
CA GLY A 414 7.06 -17.93 7.05
C GLY A 414 8.50 -18.38 7.29
N THR A 415 9.42 -17.87 6.47
CA THR A 415 10.82 -18.30 6.38
C THR A 415 11.77 -17.16 6.75
N MET A 416 12.90 -17.50 7.38
CA MET A 416 13.96 -16.54 7.70
C MET A 416 15.31 -17.05 7.19
N LEU A 417 15.97 -16.26 6.34
CA LEU A 417 17.33 -16.49 5.87
C LEU A 417 18.24 -15.43 6.50
N VAL A 418 19.25 -15.89 7.23
CA VAL A 418 20.22 -15.05 7.96
C VAL A 418 21.58 -15.20 7.27
N ILE A 419 22.10 -14.09 6.74
CA ILE A 419 23.35 -14.02 6.00
C ILE A 419 24.35 -13.27 6.88
N SER A 420 25.34 -13.96 7.43
CA SER A 420 26.30 -13.37 8.36
C SER A 420 27.74 -13.58 7.91
N GLN A 421 28.56 -12.54 7.97
CA GLN A 421 30.01 -12.66 7.67
C GLN A 421 30.73 -13.71 8.54
N ARG A 422 30.20 -14.03 9.72
CA ARG A 422 30.76 -15.05 10.63
C ARG A 422 29.81 -16.21 10.88
N ALA A 423 29.06 -16.62 9.86
CA ALA A 423 28.07 -17.69 9.96
C ALA A 423 28.60 -18.98 10.61
N ALA A 424 29.84 -19.39 10.33
CA ALA A 424 30.44 -20.59 10.93
C ALA A 424 30.66 -20.46 12.46
N ASP A 425 31.09 -19.29 12.93
CA ASP A 425 31.27 -19.04 14.36
C ASP A 425 29.91 -18.89 15.06
N GLU A 426 28.97 -18.27 14.37
CA GLU A 426 27.62 -18.06 14.87
C GLU A 426 26.83 -19.37 14.97
N ALA A 427 26.98 -20.28 14.00
CA ALA A 427 26.45 -21.64 14.07
C ALA A 427 26.97 -22.41 15.29
N LYS A 428 28.25 -22.21 15.66
CA LYS A 428 28.83 -22.80 16.88
C LYS A 428 28.28 -22.15 18.14
N ARG A 429 28.13 -20.82 18.16
CA ARG A 429 27.61 -20.07 19.31
C ARG A 429 26.16 -20.46 19.61
N LEU A 430 25.34 -20.61 18.57
CA LEU A 430 23.92 -20.96 18.65
C LEU A 430 23.67 -22.48 18.60
N SER A 431 24.69 -23.33 18.76
CA SER A 431 24.56 -24.77 18.53
C SER A 431 23.52 -25.47 19.42
N SER A 432 23.19 -24.91 20.59
CA SER A 432 22.13 -25.43 21.47
C SER A 432 20.71 -25.02 21.06
N GLN A 433 20.60 -24.08 20.11
CA GLN A 433 19.36 -23.46 19.61
C GLN A 433 19.27 -23.52 18.09
N ALA A 434 20.04 -24.43 17.47
CA ALA A 434 20.12 -24.66 16.04
C ALA A 434 20.43 -26.14 15.79
N ILE A 435 20.21 -26.58 14.55
CA ILE A 435 20.72 -27.86 14.07
C ILE A 435 22.01 -27.54 13.30
N PRO A 436 23.19 -27.78 13.90
CA PRO A 436 24.46 -27.57 13.21
C PRO A 436 24.60 -28.60 12.09
N ILE A 437 25.13 -28.17 10.95
CA ILE A 437 25.42 -29.02 9.81
C ILE A 437 26.89 -28.88 9.42
N GLU A 438 27.39 -29.84 8.65
CA GLU A 438 28.61 -29.60 7.88
C GLU A 438 28.29 -28.56 6.80
N THR A 439 29.25 -27.65 6.53
CA THR A 439 29.07 -26.57 5.56
C THR A 439 28.63 -27.13 4.21
N ALA A 440 27.52 -26.62 3.69
CA ALA A 440 26.92 -27.14 2.46
C ALA A 440 26.31 -26.02 1.61
N ALA A 441 26.56 -26.06 0.31
CA ALA A 441 25.82 -25.28 -0.67
C ALA A 441 24.39 -25.84 -0.79
N LEU A 442 23.39 -24.97 -0.65
CA LEU A 442 21.99 -25.36 -0.79
C LEU A 442 21.49 -25.03 -2.19
N ASP A 443 21.05 -26.05 -2.93
CA ASP A 443 20.22 -25.82 -4.11
C ASP A 443 18.78 -25.48 -3.72
N THR A 444 17.99 -24.96 -4.67
CA THR A 444 16.58 -24.57 -4.45
C THR A 444 15.73 -25.71 -3.86
N SER A 445 15.99 -26.96 -4.25
CA SER A 445 15.20 -28.11 -3.83
C SER A 445 15.50 -28.53 -2.39
N LEU A 446 16.77 -28.46 -1.98
CA LEU A 446 17.21 -28.74 -0.63
C LEU A 446 16.83 -27.60 0.31
N PHE A 447 16.99 -26.36 -0.16
CA PHE A 447 16.59 -25.16 0.58
C PHE A 447 15.10 -25.22 0.96
N ALA A 448 14.21 -25.52 0.01
CA ALA A 448 12.76 -25.63 0.27
C ALA A 448 12.41 -26.66 1.35
N LYS A 449 13.17 -27.76 1.44
CA LYS A 449 12.97 -28.78 2.49
C LYS A 449 13.47 -28.28 3.85
N VAL A 450 14.62 -27.60 3.84
CA VAL A 450 15.22 -27.04 5.05
C VAL A 450 14.39 -25.90 5.61
N THR A 451 13.75 -25.07 4.79
CA THR A 451 12.86 -24.00 5.27
C THR A 451 11.53 -24.51 5.82
N GLY A 452 11.25 -25.82 5.69
CA GLY A 452 10.08 -26.46 6.29
C GLY A 452 10.20 -26.70 7.80
N ILE A 453 11.39 -26.53 8.40
CA ILE A 453 11.56 -26.59 9.85
C ILE A 453 11.45 -25.19 10.47
N ASP A 454 10.92 -25.13 11.70
CA ASP A 454 10.84 -23.88 12.45
C ASP A 454 12.23 -23.29 12.74
N GLY A 455 12.36 -21.97 12.57
CA GLY A 455 13.60 -21.23 12.79
C GLY A 455 14.14 -20.62 11.51
N SER A 456 15.45 -20.38 11.49
CA SER A 456 16.13 -19.67 10.39
C SER A 456 17.18 -20.56 9.73
N VAL A 457 17.49 -20.27 8.47
CA VAL A 457 18.67 -20.83 7.77
C VAL A 457 19.81 -19.83 7.89
N LEU A 458 20.97 -20.29 8.38
CA LEU A 458 22.16 -19.44 8.57
C LEU A 458 23.18 -19.75 7.48
N VAL A 459 23.51 -18.74 6.68
CA VAL A 459 24.47 -18.82 5.57
C VAL A 459 25.53 -17.73 5.68
N ASP A 460 26.67 -17.93 5.02
CA ASP A 460 27.69 -16.89 4.85
C ASP A 460 27.49 -16.08 3.56
N PRO A 461 28.29 -15.03 3.30
CA PRO A 461 28.17 -14.21 2.08
C PRO A 461 28.45 -14.95 0.77
N SER A 462 29.03 -16.15 0.81
CA SER A 462 29.23 -17.01 -0.37
C SER A 462 28.02 -17.90 -0.65
N GLY A 463 27.00 -17.89 0.22
CA GLY A 463 25.81 -18.71 0.10
C GLY A 463 25.95 -20.11 0.70
N ASP A 464 27.05 -20.39 1.40
CA ASP A 464 27.24 -21.67 2.06
C ASP A 464 26.47 -21.70 3.39
N CYS A 465 25.71 -22.77 3.61
CA CYS A 465 24.91 -22.96 4.81
C CYS A 465 25.72 -23.60 5.95
N HIS A 466 25.60 -23.04 7.15
CA HIS A 466 26.33 -23.47 8.35
C HIS A 466 25.41 -24.04 9.44
N ALA A 467 24.13 -23.65 9.46
CA ALA A 467 23.13 -24.19 10.38
C ALA A 467 21.70 -24.00 9.88
N ILE A 468 20.80 -24.86 10.35
CA ILE A 468 19.37 -24.84 10.01
C ILE A 468 18.52 -24.84 11.29
N GLY A 469 17.28 -24.34 11.21
CA GLY A 469 16.39 -24.26 12.37
C GLY A 469 16.93 -23.35 13.47
N VAL A 470 17.67 -22.31 13.08
CA VAL A 470 18.34 -21.40 14.01
C VAL A 470 17.30 -20.52 14.69
N ILE A 471 17.22 -20.62 16.02
CA ILE A 471 16.44 -19.71 16.85
C ILE A 471 17.36 -18.55 17.23
N LEU A 472 17.09 -17.38 16.64
CA LEU A 472 17.86 -16.18 16.93
C LEU A 472 17.60 -15.70 18.36
N ASP A 473 18.66 -15.48 19.10
CA ASP A 473 18.63 -14.79 20.38
C ASP A 473 18.65 -13.26 20.18
N GLY A 474 18.58 -12.52 21.28
CA GLY A 474 18.65 -11.06 21.23
C GLY A 474 18.20 -10.42 22.53
N THR A 475 18.80 -9.29 22.86
CA THR A 475 18.42 -8.52 24.05
C THR A 475 17.09 -7.80 23.81
N ALA A 476 16.27 -7.66 24.85
CA ALA A 476 15.06 -6.85 24.75
C ALA A 476 15.44 -5.39 24.46
N THR A 477 15.00 -4.86 23.32
CA THR A 477 15.22 -3.48 22.90
C THR A 477 13.91 -2.72 22.84
N THR A 478 13.99 -1.38 22.78
CA THR A 478 12.83 -0.51 22.49
C THR A 478 12.39 -0.56 21.03
N ALA A 479 13.17 -1.20 20.15
CA ALA A 479 12.89 -1.33 18.71
C ALA A 479 11.88 -2.45 18.38
N GLY A 480 11.35 -3.15 19.38
CA GLY A 480 10.29 -4.15 19.19
C GLY A 480 8.95 -3.51 18.82
N ASP A 481 8.31 -4.05 17.79
CA ASP A 481 7.02 -3.58 17.28
C ASP A 481 5.91 -4.61 17.60
N ARG A 482 4.98 -4.24 18.47
CA ARG A 482 3.85 -5.09 18.90
C ARG A 482 2.88 -5.42 17.74
N SER A 483 2.89 -4.63 16.67
CA SER A 483 2.07 -4.88 15.49
C SER A 483 2.67 -5.97 14.57
N ARG A 484 3.93 -6.36 14.78
CA ARG A 484 4.66 -7.31 13.94
C ARG A 484 4.78 -8.69 14.59
N GLY A 485 4.91 -9.71 13.74
CA GLY A 485 5.03 -11.11 14.17
C GLY A 485 6.31 -11.42 14.95
N ALA A 486 6.33 -12.56 15.64
CA ALA A 486 7.45 -13.01 16.46
C ALA A 486 8.77 -13.10 15.67
N ARG A 487 8.75 -13.65 14.44
CA ARG A 487 9.92 -13.77 13.56
C ARG A 487 10.59 -12.41 13.27
N TYR A 488 9.79 -11.40 12.90
CA TYR A 488 10.28 -10.04 12.65
C TYR A 488 10.92 -9.44 13.91
N ASN A 489 10.23 -9.55 15.05
CA ASN A 489 10.73 -9.02 16.31
C ASN A 489 12.01 -9.73 16.80
N SER A 490 12.15 -11.04 16.56
CA SER A 490 13.40 -11.76 16.84
C SER A 490 14.54 -11.28 15.94
N ALA A 491 14.29 -11.09 14.64
CA ALA A 491 15.31 -10.59 13.71
C ALA A 491 15.80 -9.19 14.09
N VAL A 492 14.89 -8.27 14.44
CA VAL A 492 15.25 -6.91 14.88
C VAL A 492 16.08 -6.92 16.17
N LYS A 493 15.70 -7.74 17.16
CA LYS A 493 16.45 -7.88 18.42
C LYS A 493 17.83 -8.46 18.18
N TYR A 494 17.91 -9.51 17.35
CA TYR A 494 19.16 -10.15 16.99
C TYR A 494 20.11 -9.16 16.30
N LEU A 495 19.63 -8.44 15.28
CA LEU A 495 20.41 -7.43 14.56
C LEU A 495 20.89 -6.30 15.47
N ALA A 496 20.08 -5.89 16.46
CA ALA A 496 20.48 -4.88 17.42
C ALA A 496 21.53 -5.38 18.45
N SER A 497 21.68 -6.69 18.60
CA SER A 497 22.59 -7.32 19.57
C SER A 497 23.84 -7.94 18.96
N THR A 498 23.89 -8.10 17.63
CA THR A 498 25.04 -8.68 16.94
C THR A 498 26.04 -7.60 16.53
N ASP A 499 27.32 -7.85 16.79
CA ASP A 499 28.42 -7.00 16.34
C ASP A 499 28.94 -7.40 14.94
N THR A 500 28.34 -8.44 14.33
CA THR A 500 28.77 -8.96 13.03
C THR A 500 27.85 -8.44 11.93
N PRO A 501 28.40 -7.92 10.81
CA PRO A 501 27.58 -7.52 9.68
C PRO A 501 26.71 -8.67 9.20
N THR A 502 25.40 -8.45 9.27
CA THR A 502 24.39 -9.47 9.04
C THR A 502 23.21 -8.88 8.28
N VAL A 503 22.77 -9.60 7.25
CA VAL A 503 21.54 -9.33 6.52
C VAL A 503 20.53 -10.41 6.86
N ILE A 504 19.28 -10.04 7.11
CA ILE A 504 18.18 -10.98 7.36
C ILE A 504 17.08 -10.74 6.34
N LEU A 505 16.77 -11.78 5.58
CA LEU A 505 15.60 -11.85 4.73
C LEU A 505 14.49 -12.61 5.47
N LEU A 506 13.34 -11.97 5.62
CA LEU A 506 12.13 -12.57 6.19
C LEU A 506 11.06 -12.65 5.12
N VAL A 507 10.47 -13.82 4.97
CA VAL A 507 9.25 -14.01 4.18
C VAL A 507 8.16 -14.41 5.15
N SER A 508 7.08 -13.65 5.25
CA SER A 508 5.94 -13.99 6.10
C SER A 508 4.98 -14.94 5.38
N GLU A 509 4.06 -15.53 6.15
CA GLU A 509 3.05 -16.48 5.65
C GLU A 509 2.08 -15.83 4.65
N ASP A 510 1.90 -14.51 4.70
CA ASP A 510 1.12 -13.72 3.73
C ASP A 510 1.95 -13.26 2.51
N GLY A 511 3.21 -13.72 2.40
CA GLY A 511 4.09 -13.44 1.27
C GLY A 511 4.81 -12.10 1.32
N MET A 512 4.70 -11.33 2.41
CA MET A 512 5.50 -10.10 2.57
C MET A 512 6.97 -10.43 2.78
N ILE A 513 7.84 -9.71 2.07
CA ILE A 513 9.29 -9.90 2.14
C ILE A 513 9.90 -8.69 2.84
N ASN A 514 10.69 -8.91 3.89
CA ASN A 514 11.44 -7.86 4.56
C ASN A 514 12.93 -8.19 4.48
N LEU A 515 13.73 -7.21 4.05
CA LEU A 515 15.18 -7.27 4.07
C LEU A 515 15.69 -6.31 5.15
N LEU A 516 16.47 -6.84 6.10
CA LEU A 516 17.04 -6.10 7.22
C LEU A 516 18.57 -6.21 7.21
N PRO A 517 19.33 -5.20 7.68
CA PRO A 517 18.87 -3.88 8.06
C PRO A 517 18.30 -3.11 6.86
N LYS A 518 17.42 -2.14 7.12
CA LYS A 518 16.98 -1.24 6.05
C LYS A 518 18.20 -0.43 5.58
N PRO A 519 18.38 -0.20 4.27
CA PRO A 519 19.47 0.63 3.79
C PRO A 519 19.35 2.00 4.45
N SER A 520 20.47 2.54 4.93
CA SER A 520 20.52 3.92 5.42
C SER A 520 20.35 4.86 4.24
N GLU A 521 19.48 5.85 4.40
CA GLU A 521 19.23 6.95 3.43
C GLU A 521 20.51 7.61 2.90
#